data_AF-A0A2S2NND1-F1
#
_entry.id   AF-A0A2S2NND1-F1
#
_cell.length_a   1.000
_cell.length_b   1.000
_cell.length_c   1.000
_cell.angle_alpha   90.00
_cell.angle_beta   90.00
_cell.angle_gamma   90.00
#
_symmetry.space_group_name_H-M   'P 1'
#
loop_
_entity.id
_entity.type
_entity.pdbx_description
1 polymer ?
#
loop_
_entity_poly.entity_id
_entity_poly.type
_entity_poly.pdbx_seq_one_letter_code
_entity_poly.pdbx_strand_id
1 'polypeptide(L)'
;MHEDDPASDIQGAYDKVLQNKGPFQPKDIKFEVNKNRLFLIAWYDLYPWLEYSPTSQAAYCYSSRAFPSLTNKACRGQHTEPAFVNVGFKNWPKAIRSFNKHQSSIPHKQSTVKITGLKSTVIVGDVTEQV
;
A
#
# COMPACT_ATOMS: atom_id res chain seq x y z
N MET A 1 9.19 -15.72 -6.63
CA MET A 1 8.62 -14.62 -5.84
C MET A 1 9.18 -13.34 -6.43
N HIS A 2 8.34 -12.36 -6.76
CA HIS A 2 8.82 -11.06 -7.26
C HIS A 2 9.41 -10.28 -6.08
N GLU A 3 10.60 -9.71 -6.26
CA GLU A 3 11.31 -8.94 -5.22
C GLU A 3 10.48 -7.75 -4.70
N ASP A 4 9.61 -7.20 -5.55
CA ASP A 4 8.72 -6.11 -5.19
C ASP A 4 7.38 -6.55 -4.56
N ASP A 5 7.14 -7.85 -4.33
CA ASP A 5 5.88 -8.32 -3.75
C ASP A 5 5.70 -7.80 -2.30
N PRO A 6 4.57 -7.13 -1.98
CA PRO A 6 4.31 -6.57 -0.64
C PRO A 6 4.21 -7.62 0.47
N ALA A 7 4.01 -8.90 0.16
CA ALA A 7 4.08 -9.98 1.15
C ALA A 7 5.51 -10.42 1.48
N SER A 8 6.49 -10.08 0.65
CA SER A 8 7.88 -10.54 0.80
C SER A 8 8.70 -9.67 1.75
N ASP A 9 8.37 -8.38 1.88
CA ASP A 9 9.14 -7.46 2.71
C ASP A 9 8.27 -6.36 3.34
N ILE A 10 8.05 -6.48 4.67
CA ILE A 10 7.29 -5.52 5.47
C ILE A 10 8.07 -4.19 5.66
N GLN A 11 9.41 -4.19 5.57
CA GLN A 11 10.26 -3.00 5.74
C GLN A 11 10.50 -2.25 4.41
N GLY A 12 10.60 -2.96 3.29
CA GLY A 12 10.96 -2.38 1.98
C GLY A 12 9.94 -1.44 1.36
N ALA A 13 8.75 -1.30 1.94
CA ALA A 13 7.80 -0.27 1.49
C ALA A 13 8.37 1.15 1.70
N TYR A 14 9.09 1.39 2.78
CA TYR A 14 9.74 2.68 3.04
C TYR A 14 10.91 2.93 2.06
N ASP A 15 11.75 1.92 1.84
CA ASP A 15 12.87 2.00 0.89
C ASP A 15 12.39 2.23 -0.54
N LYS A 16 11.26 1.64 -0.93
CA LYS A 16 10.60 1.93 -2.21
C LYS A 16 10.17 3.39 -2.32
N VAL A 17 9.76 4.04 -1.23
CA VAL A 17 9.46 5.48 -1.26
C VAL A 17 10.72 6.29 -1.51
N LEU A 18 11.84 5.92 -0.86
CA LEU A 18 13.14 6.57 -1.08
C LEU A 18 13.66 6.37 -2.51
N GLN A 19 13.41 5.21 -3.12
CA GLN A 19 13.72 4.94 -4.53
C GLN A 19 12.72 5.57 -5.51
N ASN A 20 11.79 6.40 -5.02
CA ASN A 20 10.70 7.00 -5.79
C ASN A 20 9.83 5.99 -6.57
N LYS A 21 9.78 4.74 -6.13
CA LYS A 21 8.94 3.70 -6.72
C LYS A 21 7.45 3.91 -6.37
N GLY A 22 6.60 3.29 -7.17
CA GLY A 22 5.16 3.26 -6.96
C GLY A 22 4.67 2.03 -6.19
N PRO A 23 3.37 1.96 -5.90
CA PRO A 23 2.72 0.77 -5.36
C PRO A 23 2.89 -0.42 -6.31
N PHE A 24 3.04 -1.63 -5.76
CA PHE A 24 3.13 -2.85 -6.57
C PHE A 24 1.76 -3.26 -7.12
N GLN A 25 1.54 -2.99 -8.42
CA GLN A 25 0.26 -3.18 -9.13
C GLN A 25 0.42 -4.07 -10.37
N PRO A 26 0.72 -5.36 -10.21
CA PRO A 26 0.85 -6.28 -11.35
C PRO A 26 -0.49 -6.38 -12.11
N LYS A 27 -0.44 -6.20 -13.43
CA LYS A 27 -1.60 -6.31 -14.33
C LYS A 27 -1.57 -7.60 -15.16
N ASP A 28 -0.38 -8.06 -15.53
CA ASP A 28 -0.17 -9.23 -16.38
C ASP A 28 0.03 -10.53 -15.58
N ILE A 29 -0.83 -10.75 -14.58
CA ILE A 29 -0.79 -11.95 -13.74
C ILE A 29 -2.14 -12.65 -13.71
N LYS A 30 -2.11 -13.95 -13.45
CA LYS A 30 -3.33 -14.72 -13.20
C LYS A 30 -3.76 -14.52 -11.75
N PHE A 31 -4.85 -13.79 -11.55
CA PHE A 31 -5.49 -13.68 -10.24
C PHE A 31 -6.24 -14.97 -9.93
N GLU A 32 -5.98 -15.53 -8.76
CA GLU A 32 -6.69 -16.75 -8.34
C GLU A 32 -8.10 -16.42 -7.84
N VAL A 33 -9.01 -17.37 -8.09
CA VAL A 33 -10.39 -17.29 -7.64
C VAL A 33 -10.48 -17.85 -6.23
N ASN A 34 -10.97 -17.04 -5.29
CA ASN A 34 -11.32 -17.47 -3.94
C ASN A 34 -12.83 -17.31 -3.75
N LYS A 35 -13.56 -18.41 -3.48
CA LYS A 35 -15.02 -18.41 -3.26
C LYS A 35 -15.79 -17.66 -4.36
N ASN A 36 -15.49 -17.97 -5.62
CA ASN A 36 -16.12 -17.38 -6.81
C ASN A 36 -15.90 -15.87 -6.97
N ARG A 37 -14.86 -15.33 -6.32
CA ARG A 37 -14.43 -13.94 -6.44
C ARG A 37 -12.93 -13.88 -6.65
N LEU A 38 -12.49 -12.87 -7.37
CA LEU A 38 -11.08 -12.62 -7.65
C LEU A 38 -10.80 -11.14 -7.43
N PHE A 39 -9.53 -10.80 -7.27
CA PHE A 39 -9.10 -9.41 -7.23
C PHE A 39 -9.32 -8.76 -8.60
N LEU A 40 -9.96 -7.58 -8.64
CA LEU A 40 -10.23 -6.87 -9.88
C LEU A 40 -9.16 -5.81 -10.15
N ILE A 41 -8.47 -5.92 -11.29
CA ILE A 41 -7.45 -4.96 -11.75
C ILE A 41 -8.00 -3.53 -11.79
N ALA A 42 -9.28 -3.36 -12.16
CA ALA A 42 -9.95 -2.06 -12.20
C ALA A 42 -9.96 -1.33 -10.83
N TRP A 43 -9.70 -2.02 -9.72
CA TRP A 43 -9.53 -1.37 -8.43
C TRP A 43 -8.26 -0.52 -8.34
N TYR A 44 -7.23 -0.77 -9.14
CA TYR A 44 -6.04 0.09 -9.17
C TYR A 44 -6.36 1.50 -9.66
N ASP A 45 -7.25 1.63 -10.65
CA ASP A 45 -7.65 2.94 -11.18
C ASP A 45 -8.46 3.73 -10.15
N LEU A 46 -9.25 3.04 -9.33
CA LEU A 46 -10.06 3.64 -8.26
C LEU A 46 -9.23 3.95 -7.00
N TYR A 47 -8.19 3.15 -6.73
CA TYR A 47 -7.39 3.21 -5.52
C TYR A 47 -5.90 3.15 -5.86
N PRO A 48 -5.29 4.29 -6.24
CA PRO A 48 -3.89 4.34 -6.66
C PRO A 48 -2.91 3.83 -5.59
N TRP A 49 -3.27 3.87 -4.31
CA TRP A 49 -2.45 3.38 -3.19
C TRP A 49 -2.48 1.84 -3.01
N LEU A 50 -3.36 1.14 -3.72
CA LEU A 50 -3.62 -0.29 -3.56
C LEU A 50 -2.48 -1.10 -4.15
N GLU A 51 -1.95 -2.05 -3.37
CA GLU A 51 -1.00 -3.05 -3.84
C GLU A 51 -1.64 -4.43 -3.82
N TYR A 52 -1.20 -5.33 -4.70
CA TYR A 52 -1.60 -6.73 -4.66
C TYR A 52 -0.39 -7.64 -4.55
N SER A 53 -0.42 -8.58 -3.62
CA SER A 53 0.56 -9.66 -3.53
C SER A 53 0.04 -10.90 -4.26
N PRO A 54 0.73 -11.39 -5.30
CA PRO A 54 0.50 -12.72 -5.84
C PRO A 54 0.85 -13.82 -4.82
N THR A 55 1.90 -13.63 -4.01
CA THR A 55 2.33 -14.64 -3.04
C THR A 55 1.34 -14.85 -1.91
N SER A 56 0.80 -13.78 -1.32
CA SER A 56 -0.20 -13.91 -0.26
C SER A 56 -1.63 -13.86 -0.80
N GLN A 57 -1.83 -13.52 -2.08
CA GLN A 57 -3.13 -13.32 -2.71
C GLN A 57 -3.99 -12.33 -1.94
N ALA A 58 -3.37 -11.22 -1.55
CA ALA A 58 -3.99 -10.22 -0.69
C ALA A 58 -3.69 -8.82 -1.18
N ALA A 59 -4.59 -7.90 -0.86
CA ALA A 59 -4.42 -6.49 -1.14
C ALA A 59 -3.84 -5.76 0.09
N TYR A 60 -2.96 -4.81 -0.17
CA TYR A 60 -2.30 -3.99 0.84
C TYR A 60 -2.39 -2.51 0.48
N CYS A 61 -2.01 -1.65 1.42
CA CYS A 61 -1.87 -0.22 1.19
C CYS A 61 -0.40 0.18 1.24
N TYR A 62 0.12 0.65 0.10
CA TYR A 62 1.50 1.09 -0.04
C TYR A 62 1.88 2.16 0.99
N SER A 63 1.05 3.20 1.12
CA SER A 63 1.36 4.31 2.05
C SER A 63 1.35 3.88 3.51
N SER A 64 0.33 3.12 3.90
CA SER A 64 0.22 2.62 5.28
C SER A 64 1.33 1.63 5.62
N ARG A 65 1.82 0.84 4.66
CA ARG A 65 2.97 -0.07 4.85
C ARG A 65 4.31 0.64 4.99
N ALA A 66 4.52 1.76 4.32
CA ALA A 66 5.73 2.56 4.48
C ALA A 66 5.83 3.24 5.87
N PHE A 67 4.69 3.46 6.54
CA PHE A 67 4.64 4.12 7.85
C PHE A 67 3.79 3.36 8.88
N PRO A 68 4.18 2.12 9.26
CA PRO A 68 3.37 1.24 10.08
C PRO A 68 3.24 1.74 11.54
N SER A 69 4.14 2.61 12.00
CA SER A 69 4.07 3.21 13.34
C SER A 69 2.88 4.18 13.49
N LEU A 70 2.50 4.86 12.40
CA LEU A 70 1.31 5.73 12.36
C LEU A 70 0.03 4.91 12.37
N THR A 71 0.08 3.72 11.78
CA THR A 71 -1.05 2.79 11.72
C THR A 71 -1.17 1.94 12.97
N ASN A 72 -0.12 1.81 13.80
CA ASN A 72 -0.12 0.90 14.96
C ASN A 72 -0.09 1.61 16.33
N LYS A 73 0.52 2.80 16.47
CA LYS A 73 0.71 3.46 17.78
C LYS A 73 0.03 4.83 17.95
N ALA A 74 -0.18 5.58 16.86
CA ALA A 74 -0.70 6.95 16.94
C ALA A 74 -2.23 7.04 17.15
N CYS A 75 -2.96 5.95 16.92
CA CYS A 75 -4.42 5.92 16.99
C CYS A 75 -4.91 5.05 18.16
N ARG A 76 -4.60 5.42 19.41
CA ARG A 76 -5.25 4.82 20.59
C ARG A 76 -6.74 5.19 20.56
N GLY A 77 -7.57 4.39 19.89
CA GLY A 77 -9.03 4.57 19.86
C GLY A 77 -9.67 4.50 18.46
N GLN A 78 -8.90 4.51 17.37
CA GLN A 78 -9.43 4.19 16.04
C GLN A 78 -8.95 2.81 15.63
N HIS A 79 -9.89 1.96 15.20
CA HIS A 79 -9.61 0.63 14.64
C HIS A 79 -8.49 0.72 13.62
N THR A 80 -7.29 0.31 14.06
CA THR A 80 -6.19 0.04 13.17
C THR A 80 -6.65 -1.16 12.34
N GLU A 81 -6.65 -1.04 11.01
CA GLU A 81 -7.02 -2.15 10.13
C GLU A 81 -5.72 -2.86 9.73
N PRO A 82 -5.22 -3.84 10.53
CA PRO A 82 -3.98 -4.55 10.22
C PRO A 82 -4.05 -5.28 8.88
N ALA A 83 -5.27 -5.47 8.35
CA ALA A 83 -5.57 -6.02 7.03
C ALA A 83 -4.80 -5.33 5.89
N PHE A 84 -4.64 -4.01 5.90
CA PHE A 84 -3.98 -3.30 4.79
C PHE A 84 -2.48 -3.09 4.98
N VAL A 85 -1.93 -3.51 6.13
CA VAL A 85 -0.53 -3.25 6.49
C VAL A 85 0.24 -4.57 6.63
N ASN A 86 -0.16 -5.42 7.57
CA ASN A 86 0.60 -6.64 7.89
C ASN A 86 -0.09 -7.93 7.42
N VAL A 87 -1.42 -7.99 7.48
CA VAL A 87 -2.15 -9.25 7.28
C VAL A 87 -2.51 -9.50 5.81
N GLY A 88 -2.81 -8.44 5.06
CA GLY A 88 -3.34 -8.53 3.71
C GLY A 88 -4.87 -8.68 3.70
N PHE A 89 -5.54 -7.84 2.92
CA PHE A 89 -6.98 -7.89 2.73
C PHE A 89 -7.33 -8.92 1.64
N LYS A 90 -8.20 -9.89 1.98
CA LYS A 90 -8.64 -10.96 1.06
C LYS A 90 -10.15 -11.02 0.84
N ASN A 91 -10.93 -10.14 1.49
CA ASN A 91 -12.39 -10.22 1.48
C ASN A 91 -12.99 -9.48 0.27
N TRP A 92 -12.77 -10.02 -0.93
CA TRP A 92 -13.19 -9.42 -2.20
C TRP A 92 -14.66 -8.97 -2.27
N PRO A 93 -15.65 -9.72 -1.72
CA PRO A 93 -17.04 -9.25 -1.66
C PRO A 93 -17.24 -7.90 -0.97
N LYS A 94 -16.34 -7.52 -0.06
CA LYS A 94 -16.40 -6.26 0.70
C LYS A 94 -15.34 -5.25 0.25
N ALA A 95 -14.62 -5.52 -0.84
CA ALA A 95 -13.47 -4.74 -1.29
C ALA A 95 -13.75 -3.23 -1.36
N ILE A 96 -14.69 -2.79 -2.19
CA ILE A 96 -15.02 -1.36 -2.37
C ILE A 96 -15.37 -0.68 -1.05
N ARG A 97 -16.22 -1.30 -0.21
CA ARG A 97 -16.59 -0.75 1.10
C ARG A 97 -15.37 -0.63 2.01
N SER A 98 -14.53 -1.66 2.07
CA SER A 98 -13.33 -1.69 2.89
C SER A 98 -12.27 -0.70 2.40
N PHE A 99 -12.08 -0.56 1.09
CA PHE A 99 -11.13 0.37 0.48
C PHE A 99 -11.56 1.82 0.71
N ASN A 100 -12.84 2.14 0.53
CA ASN A 100 -13.40 3.46 0.85
C ASN A 100 -13.23 3.80 2.34
N LYS A 101 -13.56 2.85 3.22
CA LYS A 101 -13.34 3.02 4.68
C LYS A 101 -11.86 3.27 4.97
N HIS A 102 -10.96 2.47 4.39
CA HIS A 102 -9.52 2.58 4.62
C HIS A 102 -8.96 3.93 4.15
N GLN A 103 -9.24 4.38 2.93
CA GLN A 103 -8.70 5.64 2.43
C GLN A 103 -9.19 6.85 3.23
N SER A 104 -10.40 6.75 3.80
CA SER A 104 -10.97 7.82 4.64
C SER A 104 -10.33 7.89 6.04
N SER A 105 -9.62 6.84 6.45
CA SER A 105 -9.04 6.70 7.79
C SER A 105 -7.89 7.68 8.02
N ILE A 106 -7.74 8.13 9.27
CA ILE A 106 -6.65 9.03 9.67
C ILE A 106 -5.26 8.42 9.39
N PRO A 107 -4.99 7.13 9.71
CA PRO A 107 -3.69 6.54 9.45
C PRO A 107 -3.28 6.59 7.97
N HIS A 108 -4.22 6.27 7.07
CA HIS A 108 -3.96 6.34 5.63
C HIS A 108 -3.64 7.77 5.17
N LYS A 109 -4.43 8.76 5.62
CA LYS A 109 -4.21 10.16 5.26
C LYS A 109 -2.84 10.65 5.73
N GLN A 110 -2.48 10.35 6.97
CA GLN A 110 -1.19 10.74 7.54
C GLN A 110 -0.02 10.07 6.81
N SER A 111 -0.13 8.78 6.49
CA SER A 111 0.93 8.06 5.78
C SER A 111 1.11 8.57 4.34
N THR A 112 0.00 8.89 3.65
CA THR A 112 0.02 9.48 2.31
C THR A 112 0.68 10.87 2.30
N VAL A 113 0.40 11.72 3.31
CA VAL A 113 1.08 13.02 3.46
C VAL A 113 2.58 12.83 3.66
N LYS A 114 2.99 11.87 4.51
CA LYS A 114 4.43 11.60 4.72
C LYS A 114 5.13 11.09 3.48
N ILE A 115 4.53 10.16 2.72
CA ILE A 115 5.08 9.71 1.43
C ILE A 115 5.27 10.91 0.50
N THR A 116 4.25 11.76 0.39
CA THR A 116 4.29 12.91 -0.53
C THR A 116 5.43 13.86 -0.17
N GLY A 117 5.54 14.23 1.12
CA GLY A 117 6.63 15.07 1.60
C GLY A 117 8.01 14.45 1.37
N LEU A 118 8.16 13.14 1.64
CA LEU A 118 9.42 12.44 1.45
C LEU A 118 9.85 12.40 -0.03
N LYS A 119 8.91 12.11 -0.94
CA LYS A 119 9.18 12.11 -2.39
C LYS A 119 9.62 13.50 -2.88
N SER A 120 8.99 14.56 -2.39
CA SER A 120 9.42 15.93 -2.71
C SER A 120 10.84 16.21 -2.23
N THR A 121 11.21 15.78 -1.02
CA THR A 121 12.57 15.98 -0.49
C THR A 121 13.61 15.17 -1.24
N VAL A 122 13.30 13.93 -1.64
CA VAL A 122 14.22 13.08 -2.43
C VAL A 122 14.50 13.71 -3.79
N ILE A 123 13.48 14.24 -4.47
CA ILE A 123 13.65 14.94 -5.76
C ILE A 123 14.52 16.20 -5.60
N VAL A 124 14.34 16.95 -4.52
CA VAL A 124 15.12 18.17 -4.27
C VAL A 124 16.57 17.86 -3.85
N GLY A 125 16.79 16.78 -3.10
CA GLY A 125 18.11 16.35 -2.62
C GLY A 125 19.01 15.74 -3.71
N ASP A 126 18.44 15.27 -4.81
CA ASP A 126 19.19 14.72 -5.96
C ASP A 126 19.67 15.82 -6.94
N VAL A 127 19.30 17.09 -6.71
CA VAL A 127 19.61 18.22 -7.61
C VAL A 127 20.79 19.08 -7.12
N THR A 128 21.46 18.71 -6.01
CA THR A 128 22.64 19.46 -5.53
C THR A 128 23.95 18.77 -5.88
N GLU A 129 24.39 18.90 -7.13
CA GLU A 129 25.81 19.14 -7.47
C GLU A 129 25.96 19.31 -8.99
N GLN A 130 26.08 20.57 -9.42
CA GLN A 130 26.96 20.97 -10.52
C GLN A 130 27.12 22.50 -10.49
N VAL A 131 28.19 22.95 -9.83
CA VAL A 131 28.90 24.20 -10.10
C VAL A 131 30.23 23.83 -10.75
#